data_AF-A0A399ZZL5-F1
#
_entry.id   AF-A0A399ZZL5-F1
#
_cell.length_a   1.000
_cell.length_b   1.000
_cell.length_c   1.000
_cell.angle_alpha   90.00
_cell.angle_beta   90.00
_cell.angle_gamma   90.00
#
_symmetry.space_group_name_H-M   'P 1'
#
loop_
_entity.id
_entity.type
_entity.pdbx_description
1 polymer ?
#
loop_
_entity_poly.entity_id
_entity_poly.type
_entity_poly.pdbx_seq_one_letter_code
_entity_poly.pdbx_strand_id
1 'polypeptide(L)'
;MSVDIDQANLTAVTRMIETRPVLAGLGKAADVIPGMHENLLLHAGPPISWERMSGPLRGAVIGALIFEGKANDAAEAEALAASGEIDFEPCHHHGAVGPMAGVTSPSMRVYIVENQTHGNRAFSNLNEGYGKVLRYGAYQEDVQQRLRWMNDVMGPVLHDAIAAAGGVDIRALLAEALHMGDEGHNRNKAGSLLYTKNLAPHVVKAAPNSDVAADILKFLGDNALSVLNPVMAACKAMGDAAHGVEGSTLV
;
A
#
# COMPACT_ATOMS: atom_id res chain seq x y z
N MET A 1 -21.47 -15.02 32.35
CA MET A 1 -20.52 -14.06 32.97
C MET A 1 -20.67 -12.76 32.20
N SER A 2 -20.66 -11.61 32.88
CA SER A 2 -20.59 -10.32 32.18
C SER A 2 -19.21 -10.18 31.55
N VAL A 3 -19.15 -9.71 30.32
CA VAL A 3 -17.89 -9.42 29.63
C VAL A 3 -17.20 -8.25 30.32
N ASP A 4 -15.91 -8.41 30.63
CA ASP A 4 -15.07 -7.36 31.24
C ASP A 4 -14.43 -6.51 30.12
N ILE A 5 -14.96 -5.31 29.92
CA ILE A 5 -14.54 -4.38 28.86
C ILE A 5 -13.09 -3.91 29.07
N ASP A 6 -12.68 -3.65 30.31
CA ASP A 6 -11.34 -3.14 30.59
C ASP A 6 -10.30 -4.21 30.28
N GLN A 7 -10.57 -5.46 30.65
CA GLN A 7 -9.71 -6.59 30.31
C GLN A 7 -9.68 -6.88 28.80
N ALA A 8 -10.82 -6.74 28.10
CA ALA A 8 -10.89 -6.89 26.66
C ALA A 8 -10.09 -5.80 25.92
N ASN A 9 -10.23 -4.54 26.33
CA ASN A 9 -9.47 -3.43 25.77
C ASN A 9 -7.97 -3.56 26.05
N LEU A 10 -7.58 -3.96 27.26
CA LEU A 10 -6.18 -4.23 27.60
C LEU A 10 -5.59 -5.30 26.67
N THR A 11 -6.32 -6.39 26.44
CA THR A 11 -5.89 -7.45 25.53
C THR A 11 -5.70 -6.93 24.11
N ALA A 12 -6.68 -6.19 23.59
CA ALA A 12 -6.63 -5.66 22.23
C ALA A 12 -5.48 -4.65 22.03
N VAL A 13 -5.30 -3.68 22.93
CA VAL A 13 -4.22 -2.69 22.81
C VAL A 13 -2.84 -3.33 23.00
N THR A 14 -2.71 -4.35 23.86
CA THR A 14 -1.45 -5.08 24.01
C THR A 14 -1.05 -5.75 22.69
N ARG A 15 -1.96 -6.46 22.01
CA ARG A 15 -1.71 -7.07 20.69
C ARG A 15 -1.28 -6.04 19.65
N MET A 16 -1.92 -4.86 19.64
CA MET A 16 -1.56 -3.76 18.75
C MET A 16 -0.13 -3.28 18.98
N ILE A 17 0.24 -3.02 20.25
CA ILE A 17 1.53 -2.44 20.63
C ILE A 17 2.69 -3.44 20.43
N GLU A 18 2.47 -4.71 20.79
CA GLU A 18 3.52 -5.74 20.71
C GLU A 18 3.78 -6.23 19.28
N THR A 19 2.85 -5.96 18.34
CA THR A 19 3.01 -6.29 16.93
C THR A 19 4.32 -5.75 16.38
N ARG A 20 5.05 -6.62 15.70
CA ARG A 20 6.28 -6.30 14.98
C ARG A 20 6.04 -6.36 13.47
N PRO A 21 5.65 -5.25 12.82
CA PRO A 21 5.39 -5.19 11.40
C PRO A 21 6.70 -5.05 10.61
N VAL A 22 7.09 -6.11 9.92
CA VAL A 22 8.27 -6.14 9.06
C VAL A 22 7.85 -6.09 7.61
N LEU A 23 8.33 -5.10 6.87
CA LEU A 23 8.20 -5.06 5.43
C LEU A 23 9.08 -6.16 4.84
N ALA A 24 8.44 -7.18 4.25
CA ALA A 24 9.09 -8.39 3.76
C ALA A 24 9.41 -8.34 2.26
N GLY A 25 8.69 -7.53 1.49
CA GLY A 25 8.93 -7.36 0.06
C GLY A 25 7.72 -6.80 -0.68
N LEU A 26 7.65 -7.08 -1.98
CA LEU A 26 6.51 -6.74 -2.84
C LEU A 26 6.02 -7.94 -3.63
N GLY A 27 4.73 -7.94 -4.00
CA GLY A 27 4.14 -8.92 -4.91
C GLY A 27 3.06 -8.28 -5.77
N LYS A 28 2.65 -8.93 -6.87
CA LYS A 28 1.44 -8.50 -7.58
C LYS A 28 0.24 -8.74 -6.68
N ALA A 29 -0.73 -7.82 -6.69
CA ALA A 29 -1.91 -7.88 -5.84
C ALA A 29 -2.65 -9.22 -6.00
N ALA A 30 -2.83 -9.69 -7.24
CA ALA A 30 -3.46 -10.97 -7.56
C ALA A 30 -2.81 -12.17 -6.87
N ASP A 31 -1.49 -12.13 -6.66
CA ASP A 31 -0.72 -13.26 -6.14
C ASP A 31 -0.70 -13.29 -4.60
N VAL A 32 -0.86 -12.13 -3.95
CA VAL A 32 -0.56 -11.98 -2.51
C VAL A 32 -1.71 -11.47 -1.66
N ILE A 33 -2.66 -10.73 -2.23
CA ILE A 33 -3.82 -10.22 -1.49
C ILE A 33 -4.90 -11.32 -1.42
N PRO A 34 -5.36 -11.71 -0.22
CA PRO A 34 -6.42 -12.70 -0.08
C PRO A 34 -7.70 -12.29 -0.80
N GLY A 35 -8.25 -13.20 -1.62
CA GLY A 35 -9.50 -12.97 -2.35
C GLY A 35 -9.37 -12.08 -3.59
N MET A 36 -8.17 -11.60 -3.92
CA MET A 36 -7.96 -10.85 -5.16
C MET A 36 -8.19 -11.73 -6.39
N HIS A 37 -8.86 -11.19 -7.41
CA HIS A 37 -9.13 -11.88 -8.68
C HIS A 37 -9.16 -10.88 -9.84
N GLU A 38 -9.24 -11.41 -11.08
CA GLU A 38 -9.01 -10.64 -12.31
C GLU A 38 -9.90 -9.38 -12.47
N ASN A 39 -11.16 -9.45 -12.04
CA ASN A 39 -12.10 -8.33 -12.15
C ASN A 39 -12.37 -7.61 -10.82
N LEU A 40 -11.52 -7.77 -9.82
CA LEU A 40 -11.65 -7.05 -8.55
C LEU A 40 -10.76 -5.81 -8.54
N LEU A 41 -11.35 -4.65 -8.26
CA LEU A 41 -10.62 -3.43 -7.91
C LEU A 41 -10.87 -3.09 -6.45
N LEU A 42 -9.80 -2.99 -5.67
CA LEU A 42 -9.89 -2.53 -4.29
C LEU A 42 -9.92 -1.01 -4.22
N HIS A 43 -10.55 -0.44 -3.20
CA HIS A 43 -10.56 1.01 -2.97
C HIS A 43 -10.45 1.38 -1.48
N ALA A 44 -10.11 2.64 -1.20
CA ALA A 44 -10.12 3.17 0.17
C ALA A 44 -11.55 3.35 0.71
N GLY A 45 -11.68 3.37 2.05
CA GLY A 45 -12.95 3.63 2.72
C GLY A 45 -13.88 2.41 2.83
N PRO A 46 -15.11 2.60 3.33
CA PRO A 46 -16.11 1.53 3.47
C PRO A 46 -16.76 1.15 2.12
N PRO A 47 -17.55 0.05 2.06
CA PRO A 47 -18.19 -0.38 0.81
C PRO A 47 -18.98 0.73 0.11
N ILE A 48 -18.77 0.86 -1.20
CA ILE A 48 -19.41 1.89 -2.03
C ILE A 48 -19.62 1.37 -3.46
N SER A 49 -20.79 1.65 -4.04
CA SER A 49 -21.07 1.33 -5.44
C SER A 49 -20.47 2.38 -6.37
N TRP A 50 -20.24 2.00 -7.64
CA TRP A 50 -19.71 2.87 -8.69
C TRP A 50 -20.45 4.22 -8.79
N GLU A 51 -21.78 4.21 -8.74
CA GLU A 51 -22.63 5.40 -8.89
C GLU A 51 -22.41 6.40 -7.75
N ARG A 52 -21.96 5.93 -6.59
CA ARG A 52 -21.71 6.75 -5.40
C ARG A 52 -20.25 7.17 -5.25
N MET A 53 -19.34 6.61 -6.05
CA MET A 53 -17.93 7.00 -6.03
C MET A 53 -17.76 8.47 -6.41
N SER A 54 -16.86 9.16 -5.71
CA SER A 54 -16.48 10.54 -6.02
C SER A 54 -15.72 10.63 -7.34
N GLY A 55 -15.66 11.81 -7.94
CA GLY A 55 -14.91 12.04 -9.18
C GLY A 55 -13.45 11.54 -9.14
N PRO A 56 -12.66 11.87 -8.11
CA PRO A 56 -11.29 11.34 -7.97
C PRO A 56 -11.22 9.81 -7.88
N LEU A 57 -12.15 9.17 -7.15
CA LEU A 57 -12.18 7.72 -7.05
C LEU A 57 -12.55 7.07 -8.40
N ARG A 58 -13.55 7.62 -9.11
CA ARG A 58 -13.89 7.16 -10.47
C ARG A 58 -12.72 7.31 -11.43
N GLY A 59 -12.02 8.44 -11.39
CA GLY A 59 -10.82 8.65 -12.20
C GLY A 59 -9.72 7.61 -11.91
N ALA A 60 -9.55 7.23 -10.64
CA ALA A 60 -8.57 6.22 -10.25
C ALA A 60 -8.97 4.81 -10.74
N VAL A 61 -10.26 4.47 -10.69
CA VAL A 61 -10.80 3.22 -11.27
C VAL A 61 -10.59 3.20 -12.78
N ILE A 62 -10.92 4.28 -13.49
CA ILE A 62 -10.68 4.41 -14.93
C ILE A 62 -9.21 4.17 -15.25
N GLY A 63 -8.31 4.86 -14.54
CA GLY A 63 -6.87 4.69 -14.74
C GLY A 63 -6.37 3.28 -14.44
N ALA A 64 -6.93 2.61 -13.45
CA ALA A 64 -6.61 1.21 -13.14
C ALA A 64 -7.08 0.25 -14.24
N LEU A 65 -8.28 0.44 -14.80
CA LEU A 65 -8.77 -0.39 -15.91
C LEU A 65 -7.93 -0.23 -17.18
N ILE A 66 -7.47 1.01 -17.46
CA ILE A 66 -6.53 1.28 -18.57
C ILE A 66 -5.15 0.64 -18.28
N PHE A 67 -4.69 0.70 -17.03
CA PHE A 67 -3.43 0.07 -16.62
C PHE A 67 -3.47 -1.44 -16.85
N GLU A 68 -4.56 -2.10 -16.45
CA GLU A 68 -4.83 -3.54 -16.64
C GLU A 68 -5.08 -3.92 -18.12
N GLY A 69 -5.19 -2.94 -19.03
CA GLY A 69 -5.49 -3.20 -20.44
C GLY A 69 -6.92 -3.69 -20.69
N LYS A 70 -7.84 -3.47 -19.73
CA LYS A 70 -9.26 -3.81 -19.85
C LYS A 70 -10.07 -2.75 -20.62
N ALA A 71 -9.48 -1.57 -20.84
CA ALA A 71 -10.06 -0.48 -21.63
C ALA A 71 -8.94 0.31 -22.32
N ASN A 72 -9.22 0.82 -23.53
CA ASN A 72 -8.27 1.63 -24.30
C ASN A 72 -8.34 3.11 -23.94
N ASP A 73 -9.48 3.57 -23.44
CA ASP A 73 -9.72 4.96 -23.07
C ASP A 73 -10.67 5.10 -21.88
N ALA A 74 -10.91 6.35 -21.48
CA ALA A 74 -11.76 6.66 -20.34
C ALA A 74 -13.24 6.30 -20.54
N ALA A 75 -13.75 6.39 -21.78
CA ALA A 75 -15.15 6.09 -22.07
C ALA A 75 -15.41 4.59 -22.00
N GLU A 76 -14.51 3.78 -22.56
CA GLU A 76 -14.55 2.32 -22.43
C GLU A 76 -14.42 1.89 -20.97
N ALA A 77 -13.50 2.50 -20.22
CA ALA A 77 -13.29 2.19 -18.81
C ALA A 77 -14.51 2.55 -17.93
N GLU A 78 -15.14 3.69 -18.17
CA GLU A 78 -16.35 4.11 -17.45
C GLU A 78 -17.53 3.19 -17.77
N ALA A 79 -17.70 2.79 -19.03
CA ALA A 79 -18.73 1.83 -19.43
C ALA A 79 -18.52 0.46 -18.77
N LEU A 80 -17.28 -0.04 -18.73
CA LEU A 80 -16.94 -1.30 -18.07
C LEU A 80 -17.13 -1.23 -16.54
N ALA A 81 -16.72 -0.13 -15.90
CA ALA A 81 -16.94 0.07 -14.47
C ALA A 81 -18.44 0.10 -14.11
N ALA A 82 -19.29 0.61 -15.02
CA ALA A 82 -20.74 0.67 -14.85
C ALA A 82 -21.49 -0.61 -15.28
N SER A 83 -20.83 -1.57 -15.93
CA SER A 83 -21.52 -2.75 -16.50
C SER A 83 -21.90 -3.80 -15.46
N GLY A 84 -21.31 -3.75 -14.26
CA GLY A 84 -21.44 -4.78 -13.24
C GLY A 84 -20.49 -5.96 -13.41
N GLU A 85 -19.55 -5.89 -14.38
CA GLU A 85 -18.51 -6.92 -14.58
C GLU A 85 -17.27 -6.71 -13.69
N ILE A 86 -17.13 -5.52 -13.10
CA ILE A 86 -16.04 -5.17 -12.19
C ILE A 86 -16.57 -5.13 -10.76
N ASP A 87 -15.93 -5.91 -9.89
CA ASP A 87 -16.19 -5.90 -8.47
C ASP A 87 -15.40 -4.77 -7.80
N PHE A 88 -16.04 -4.11 -6.83
CA PHE A 88 -15.43 -3.05 -6.02
C PHE A 88 -15.52 -3.40 -4.55
N GLU A 89 -14.37 -3.61 -3.91
CA GLU A 89 -14.33 -3.91 -2.47
C GLU A 89 -13.37 -3.00 -1.70
N PRO A 90 -13.67 -2.70 -0.43
CA PRO A 90 -12.73 -2.00 0.45
C PRO A 90 -11.42 -2.75 0.61
N CYS A 91 -10.29 -2.04 0.53
CA CYS A 91 -8.98 -2.59 0.88
C CYS A 91 -9.01 -3.29 2.26
N HIS A 92 -9.73 -2.71 3.23
CA HIS A 92 -9.80 -3.22 4.60
C HIS A 92 -10.36 -4.64 4.73
N HIS A 93 -11.20 -5.10 3.79
CA HIS A 93 -11.74 -6.47 3.77
C HIS A 93 -10.71 -7.52 3.35
N HIS A 94 -9.64 -7.10 2.67
CA HIS A 94 -8.61 -7.99 2.12
C HIS A 94 -7.25 -7.85 2.83
N GLY A 95 -7.24 -7.31 4.06
CA GLY A 95 -6.01 -7.02 4.78
C GLY A 95 -5.16 -5.92 4.12
N ALA A 96 -5.73 -5.12 3.23
CA ALA A 96 -5.02 -4.08 2.51
C ALA A 96 -5.43 -2.68 3.00
N VAL A 97 -4.63 -1.67 2.64
CA VAL A 97 -4.94 -0.25 2.79
C VAL A 97 -4.37 0.55 1.62
N GLY A 98 -5.09 1.57 1.17
CA GLY A 98 -4.66 2.45 0.09
C GLY A 98 -4.86 3.92 0.46
N PRO A 99 -3.88 4.82 0.21
CA PRO A 99 -4.04 6.25 0.47
C PRO A 99 -4.98 6.90 -0.56
N MET A 100 -5.74 7.90 -0.13
CA MET A 100 -6.60 8.74 -0.98
C MET A 100 -7.70 7.92 -1.67
N ALA A 101 -7.75 7.84 -3.01
CA ALA A 101 -8.67 6.92 -3.70
C ALA A 101 -8.38 5.45 -3.36
N GLY A 102 -7.11 5.14 -3.05
CA GLY A 102 -6.67 3.81 -2.60
C GLY A 102 -6.86 2.69 -3.62
N VAL A 103 -7.06 3.01 -4.90
CA VAL A 103 -7.33 2.01 -5.92
C VAL A 103 -6.14 1.07 -6.09
N THR A 104 -6.42 -0.23 -6.04
CA THR A 104 -5.44 -1.30 -6.30
C THR A 104 -6.07 -2.33 -7.23
N SER A 105 -5.41 -2.59 -8.36
CA SER A 105 -5.84 -3.57 -9.36
C SER A 105 -4.96 -4.83 -9.33
N PRO A 106 -5.39 -5.95 -9.96
CA PRO A 106 -4.73 -7.26 -9.81
C PRO A 106 -3.24 -7.27 -10.22
N SER A 107 -2.86 -6.56 -11.27
CA SER A 107 -1.49 -6.51 -11.78
C SER A 107 -0.61 -5.49 -11.07
N MET A 108 -1.19 -4.58 -10.28
CA MET A 108 -0.41 -3.64 -9.48
C MET A 108 0.37 -4.38 -8.40
N ARG A 109 1.59 -3.92 -8.13
CA ARG A 109 2.41 -4.36 -7.03
C ARG A 109 1.98 -3.69 -5.74
N VAL A 110 2.06 -4.48 -4.68
CA VAL A 110 1.80 -4.06 -3.32
C VAL A 110 2.97 -4.43 -2.42
N TYR A 111 3.25 -3.58 -1.44
CA TYR A 111 4.10 -3.92 -0.32
C TYR A 111 3.45 -5.01 0.52
N ILE A 112 4.26 -5.95 1.00
CA ILE A 112 3.85 -7.05 1.88
C ILE A 112 4.48 -6.79 3.24
N VAL A 113 3.65 -6.50 4.23
CA VAL A 113 4.08 -6.35 5.63
C VAL A 113 3.61 -7.57 6.42
N GLU A 114 4.55 -8.21 7.09
CA GLU A 114 4.31 -9.38 7.94
C GLU A 114 4.37 -8.97 9.41
N ASN A 115 3.33 -9.30 10.16
CA ASN A 115 3.37 -9.24 11.61
C ASN A 115 4.13 -10.46 12.13
N GLN A 116 5.37 -10.27 12.56
CA GLN A 116 6.19 -11.37 13.09
C GLN A 116 5.78 -11.84 14.49
N THR A 117 4.87 -11.12 15.16
CA THR A 117 4.36 -11.49 16.49
C THR A 117 3.14 -12.41 16.39
N HIS A 118 2.18 -12.10 15.51
CA HIS A 118 0.90 -12.83 15.40
C HIS A 118 0.65 -13.49 14.03
N GLY A 119 1.53 -13.29 13.04
CA GLY A 119 1.52 -13.98 11.76
C GLY A 119 0.55 -13.41 10.70
N ASN A 120 -0.28 -12.42 11.03
CA ASN A 120 -1.11 -11.75 10.02
C ASN A 120 -0.27 -10.91 9.05
N ARG A 121 -0.78 -10.69 7.84
CA ARG A 121 -0.14 -9.86 6.82
C ARG A 121 -1.03 -8.69 6.46
N ALA A 122 -0.41 -7.60 6.03
CA ALA A 122 -1.11 -6.44 5.49
C ALA A 122 -0.43 -5.91 4.23
N PHE A 123 -1.21 -5.24 3.39
CA PHE A 123 -0.77 -4.82 2.05
C PHE A 123 -1.06 -3.35 1.79
N SER A 124 -0.24 -2.70 0.98
CA SER A 124 -0.54 -1.38 0.42
C SER A 124 0.11 -1.21 -0.94
N ASN A 125 -0.55 -0.49 -1.84
CA ASN A 125 0.00 -0.18 -3.17
C ASN A 125 1.25 0.71 -3.10
N LEU A 126 1.86 1.00 -4.25
CA LEU A 126 3.04 1.85 -4.33
C LEU A 126 2.70 3.35 -4.32
N ASN A 127 3.59 4.17 -3.76
CA ASN A 127 3.43 5.62 -3.75
C ASN A 127 3.99 6.27 -5.03
N GLU A 128 3.13 6.92 -5.81
CA GLU A 128 3.51 7.55 -7.08
C GLU A 128 4.22 8.91 -6.92
N GLY A 129 4.23 9.47 -5.71
CA GLY A 129 4.73 10.82 -5.42
C GLY A 129 3.63 11.89 -5.38
N TYR A 130 4.05 13.13 -5.59
CA TYR A 130 3.19 14.32 -5.61
C TYR A 130 2.75 14.69 -7.03
N GLY A 131 1.75 15.58 -7.11
CA GLY A 131 1.27 16.13 -8.37
C GLY A 131 0.19 15.25 -9.00
N LYS A 132 0.32 15.04 -10.31
CA LYS A 132 -0.66 14.32 -11.13
C LYS A 132 -0.45 12.82 -11.02
N VAL A 133 -1.25 12.14 -10.18
CA VAL A 133 -1.09 10.72 -9.82
C VAL A 133 -2.44 10.00 -9.75
N LEU A 134 -2.44 8.69 -9.91
CA LEU A 134 -3.64 7.84 -9.91
C LEU A 134 -4.42 7.94 -8.61
N ARG A 135 -3.74 7.99 -7.46
CA ARG A 135 -4.41 8.11 -6.16
C ARG A 135 -5.25 9.39 -5.99
N TYR A 136 -5.08 10.39 -6.87
CA TYR A 136 -5.91 11.59 -6.95
C TYR A 136 -6.88 11.61 -8.16
N GLY A 137 -6.96 10.50 -8.88
CA GLY A 137 -7.86 10.31 -10.02
C GLY A 137 -7.29 10.71 -11.38
N ALA A 138 -5.98 10.95 -11.48
CA ALA A 138 -5.34 11.23 -12.77
C ALA A 138 -4.99 9.91 -13.50
N TYR A 139 -5.17 9.87 -14.82
CA TYR A 139 -5.01 8.63 -15.61
C TYR A 139 -4.44 8.86 -17.01
N GLN A 140 -3.86 10.03 -17.26
CA GLN A 140 -3.24 10.38 -18.53
C GLN A 140 -1.98 9.55 -18.78
N GLU A 141 -1.47 9.61 -20.01
CA GLU A 141 -0.34 8.78 -20.48
C GLU A 141 0.91 8.84 -19.58
N ASP A 142 1.29 10.01 -19.08
CA ASP A 142 2.41 10.17 -18.15
C ASP A 142 2.19 9.48 -16.80
N VAL A 143 0.94 9.39 -16.35
CA VAL A 143 0.56 8.62 -15.15
C VAL A 143 0.66 7.13 -15.44
N GLN A 144 0.12 6.68 -16.59
CA GLN A 144 0.17 5.28 -17.00
C GLN A 144 1.60 4.77 -17.18
N GLN A 145 2.46 5.56 -17.81
CA GLN A 145 3.89 5.22 -17.99
C GLN A 145 4.60 5.07 -16.65
N ARG A 146 4.38 6.00 -15.71
CA ARG A 146 4.95 5.91 -14.37
C ARG A 146 4.41 4.69 -13.61
N LEU A 147 3.11 4.41 -13.69
CA LEU A 147 2.52 3.21 -13.07
C LEU A 147 3.18 1.94 -13.63
N ARG A 148 3.33 1.80 -14.95
CA ARG A 148 4.01 0.65 -15.56
C ARG A 148 5.45 0.54 -15.09
N TRP A 149 6.22 1.63 -15.10
CA TRP A 149 7.60 1.64 -14.61
C TRP A 149 7.69 1.24 -13.12
N MET A 150 6.80 1.77 -12.27
CA MET A 150 6.78 1.43 -10.85
C MET A 150 6.50 -0.05 -10.61
N ASN A 151 5.61 -0.66 -11.41
CA ASN A 151 5.20 -2.05 -11.25
C ASN A 151 6.15 -3.04 -11.94
N ASP A 152 6.71 -2.69 -13.10
CA ASP A 152 7.48 -3.63 -13.93
C ASP A 152 8.99 -3.50 -13.72
N VAL A 153 9.46 -2.33 -13.26
CA VAL A 153 10.91 -2.04 -13.09
C VAL A 153 11.27 -1.81 -11.62
N MET A 154 10.63 -0.83 -10.97
CA MET A 154 10.97 -0.48 -9.58
C MET A 154 10.59 -1.57 -8.60
N GLY A 155 9.35 -2.08 -8.68
CA GLY A 155 8.82 -3.04 -7.72
C GLY A 155 9.57 -4.37 -7.62
N PRO A 156 9.99 -5.03 -8.73
CA PRO A 156 10.86 -6.22 -8.64
C PRO A 156 12.21 -5.92 -7.96
N VAL A 157 12.87 -4.81 -8.33
CA VAL A 157 14.15 -4.43 -7.73
C VAL A 157 14.00 -4.14 -6.24
N LEU A 158 12.92 -3.47 -5.84
CA LEU A 158 12.63 -3.23 -4.42
C LEU A 158 12.30 -4.52 -3.67
N HIS A 159 11.61 -5.48 -4.28
CA HIS A 159 11.36 -6.79 -3.68
C HIS A 159 12.68 -7.46 -3.32
N ASP A 160 13.60 -7.58 -4.29
CA ASP A 160 14.91 -8.18 -4.09
C ASP A 160 15.76 -7.40 -3.08
N ALA A 161 15.71 -6.07 -3.13
CA ALA A 161 16.45 -5.21 -2.21
C ALA A 161 15.97 -5.35 -0.76
N ILE A 162 14.66 -5.43 -0.53
CA ILE A 162 14.07 -5.63 0.80
C ILE A 162 14.42 -7.02 1.32
N ALA A 163 14.30 -8.07 0.49
CA ALA A 163 14.66 -9.43 0.85
C ALA A 163 16.16 -9.52 1.23
N ALA A 164 17.04 -8.90 0.44
CA ALA A 164 18.47 -8.85 0.70
C ALA A 164 18.86 -8.04 1.95
N ALA A 165 18.01 -7.10 2.36
CA ALA A 165 18.16 -6.37 3.63
C ALA A 165 17.71 -7.18 4.86
N GLY A 166 17.07 -8.34 4.66
CA GLY A 166 16.45 -9.13 5.72
C GLY A 166 15.09 -8.58 6.17
N GLY A 167 14.44 -7.79 5.31
CA GLY A 167 13.24 -7.03 5.64
C GLY A 167 13.52 -5.70 6.33
N VAL A 168 12.48 -4.86 6.49
CA VAL A 168 12.58 -3.57 7.18
C VAL A 168 11.58 -3.53 8.34
N ASP A 169 12.08 -3.38 9.57
CA ASP A 169 11.24 -3.18 10.76
C ASP A 169 10.62 -1.78 10.71
N ILE A 170 9.36 -1.70 10.27
CA ILE A 170 8.68 -0.40 10.06
C ILE A 170 8.40 0.30 11.38
N ARG A 171 8.18 -0.46 12.47
CA ARG A 171 8.01 0.12 13.81
C ARG A 171 9.28 0.81 14.28
N ALA A 172 10.45 0.18 14.09
CA ALA A 172 11.74 0.78 14.43
C ALA A 172 12.03 2.02 13.56
N LEU A 173 11.76 1.94 12.24
CA LEU A 173 11.91 3.07 11.33
C LEU A 173 11.04 4.27 11.73
N LEU A 174 9.77 4.01 12.08
CA LEU A 174 8.85 5.05 12.55
C LEU A 174 9.32 5.68 13.87
N ALA A 175 9.78 4.87 14.82
CA ALA A 175 10.29 5.38 16.10
C ALA A 175 11.46 6.37 15.90
N GLU A 176 12.38 6.05 14.98
CA GLU A 176 13.47 6.97 14.62
C GLU A 176 12.94 8.22 13.89
N ALA A 177 12.05 8.05 12.91
CA ALA A 177 11.49 9.16 12.13
C ALA A 177 10.70 10.16 13.00
N LEU A 178 9.97 9.69 14.01
CA LEU A 178 9.26 10.53 14.98
C LEU A 178 10.24 11.44 15.75
N HIS A 179 11.41 10.92 16.15
CA HIS A 179 12.47 11.74 16.75
C HIS A 179 13.15 12.72 15.78
N MET A 180 12.88 12.59 14.48
CA MET A 180 13.35 13.49 13.42
C MET A 180 12.25 14.45 12.93
N GLY A 181 11.12 14.53 13.64
CA GLY A 181 10.04 15.48 13.41
C GLY A 181 9.03 15.07 12.33
N ASP A 182 9.03 13.81 11.92
CA ASP A 182 7.91 13.23 11.16
C ASP A 182 6.74 12.87 12.08
N GLU A 183 5.56 12.60 11.50
CA GLU A 183 4.39 12.07 12.22
C GLU A 183 3.80 10.78 11.61
N GLY A 184 4.34 10.31 10.48
CA GLY A 184 3.95 9.03 9.88
C GLY A 184 2.72 9.07 8.96
N HIS A 185 2.19 10.25 8.63
CA HIS A 185 1.04 10.45 7.74
C HIS A 185 1.25 11.61 6.74
N ASN A 186 1.14 12.86 7.16
CA ASN A 186 1.37 14.02 6.28
C ASN A 186 2.86 14.27 6.02
N ARG A 187 3.67 14.12 7.05
CA ARG A 187 5.11 14.34 7.03
C ARG A 187 5.82 13.02 7.29
N ASN A 188 6.39 12.48 6.20
CA ASN A 188 7.16 11.24 6.16
C ASN A 188 8.57 11.48 5.60
N LYS A 189 9.12 12.70 5.72
CA LYS A 189 10.35 13.08 5.04
C LYS A 189 11.55 12.35 5.63
N ALA A 190 11.69 12.33 6.96
CA ALA A 190 12.76 11.61 7.63
C ALA A 190 12.63 10.09 7.37
N GLY A 191 11.44 9.52 7.55
CA GLY A 191 11.17 8.11 7.30
C GLY A 191 11.47 7.69 5.86
N SER A 192 11.11 8.52 4.87
CA SER A 192 11.40 8.24 3.46
C SER A 192 12.90 8.27 3.15
N LEU A 193 13.66 9.17 3.78
CA LEU A 193 15.12 9.21 3.65
C LEU A 193 15.79 8.02 4.36
N LEU A 194 15.33 7.65 5.55
CA LEU A 194 15.82 6.46 6.27
C LEU A 194 15.55 5.18 5.46
N TYR A 195 14.33 5.03 4.93
CA TYR A 195 13.94 3.94 4.03
C TYR A 195 14.86 3.86 2.81
N THR A 196 15.03 4.97 2.11
CA THR A 196 15.89 5.06 0.91
C THR A 196 17.34 4.72 1.24
N LYS A 197 17.90 5.31 2.31
CA LYS A 197 19.28 5.08 2.74
C LYS A 197 19.52 3.64 3.16
N ASN A 198 18.57 3.01 3.85
CA ASN A 198 18.70 1.62 4.29
C ASN A 198 18.65 0.65 3.11
N LEU A 199 17.83 0.91 2.10
CA LEU A 199 17.73 0.06 0.91
C LEU A 199 18.78 0.35 -0.15
N ALA A 200 19.42 1.52 -0.16
CA ALA A 200 20.29 1.95 -1.25
C ALA A 200 21.39 0.94 -1.63
N PRO A 201 22.15 0.36 -0.70
CA PRO A 201 23.17 -0.64 -1.04
C PRO A 201 22.58 -1.91 -1.68
N HIS A 202 21.35 -2.26 -1.34
CA HIS A 202 20.66 -3.44 -1.84
C HIS A 202 20.02 -3.17 -3.20
N VAL A 203 19.46 -1.98 -3.42
CA VAL A 203 18.97 -1.51 -4.73
C VAL A 203 20.09 -1.52 -5.76
N VAL A 204 21.28 -1.00 -5.42
CA VAL A 204 22.44 -0.99 -6.33
C VAL A 204 22.86 -2.41 -6.73
N LYS A 205 22.71 -3.39 -5.84
CA LYS A 205 23.05 -4.80 -6.12
C LYS A 205 21.96 -5.55 -6.88
N ALA A 206 20.70 -5.24 -6.62
CA ALA A 206 19.54 -5.91 -7.21
C ALA A 206 19.20 -5.37 -8.61
N ALA A 207 19.50 -4.10 -8.89
CA ALA A 207 19.20 -3.49 -10.17
C ALA A 207 20.02 -4.13 -11.31
N PRO A 208 19.45 -4.28 -12.51
CA PRO A 208 20.14 -4.88 -13.66
C PRO A 208 21.31 -4.02 -14.19
N ASN A 209 21.32 -2.72 -13.90
CA ASN A 209 22.40 -1.80 -14.24
C ASN A 209 22.35 -0.55 -13.34
N SER A 210 23.39 0.30 -13.44
CA SER A 210 23.52 1.52 -12.64
C SER A 210 22.45 2.57 -12.91
N ASP A 211 21.93 2.64 -14.13
CA ASP A 211 20.95 3.65 -14.52
C ASP A 211 19.60 3.36 -13.84
N VAL A 212 19.17 2.08 -13.87
CA VAL A 212 17.96 1.64 -13.15
C VAL A 212 18.11 1.85 -11.63
N ALA A 213 19.28 1.55 -11.06
CA ALA A 213 19.53 1.83 -9.65
C ALA A 213 19.42 3.33 -9.34
N ALA A 214 20.03 4.18 -10.17
CA ALA A 214 20.00 5.63 -10.00
C ALA A 214 18.57 6.19 -10.10
N ASP A 215 17.78 5.73 -11.08
CA ASP A 215 16.40 6.15 -11.27
C ASP A 215 15.51 5.78 -10.07
N ILE A 216 15.66 4.57 -9.53
CA ILE A 216 14.92 4.14 -8.34
C ILE A 216 15.31 4.96 -7.11
N LEU A 217 16.61 5.14 -6.86
CA LEU A 217 17.07 5.91 -5.69
C LEU A 217 16.67 7.38 -5.78
N LYS A 218 16.71 7.95 -6.98
CA LYS A 218 16.21 9.29 -7.24
C LYS A 218 14.70 9.38 -6.99
N PHE A 219 13.91 8.45 -7.54
CA PHE A 219 12.47 8.40 -7.32
C PHE A 219 12.11 8.32 -5.84
N LEU A 220 12.80 7.46 -5.08
CA LEU A 220 12.57 7.33 -3.64
C LEU A 220 13.02 8.56 -2.85
N GLY A 221 14.17 9.15 -3.19
CA GLY A 221 14.74 10.30 -2.50
C GLY A 221 13.99 11.61 -2.76
N ASP A 222 13.49 11.81 -3.98
CA ASP A 222 12.71 13.00 -4.37
C ASP A 222 11.26 12.93 -3.85
N ASN A 223 10.77 11.73 -3.53
CA ASN A 223 9.44 11.53 -2.97
C ASN A 223 9.45 11.49 -1.43
N ALA A 224 8.99 12.58 -0.80
CA ALA A 224 8.89 12.68 0.66
C ALA A 224 7.84 11.73 1.29
N LEU A 225 7.12 10.95 0.50
CA LEU A 225 6.12 9.97 0.92
C LEU A 225 6.49 8.52 0.53
N SER A 226 7.74 8.26 0.13
CA SER A 226 8.19 6.93 -0.29
C SER A 226 7.90 5.82 0.72
N VAL A 227 7.96 6.13 2.02
CA VAL A 227 7.68 5.15 3.09
C VAL A 227 6.22 5.17 3.57
N LEU A 228 5.36 6.08 3.08
CA LEU A 228 3.98 6.22 3.57
C LEU A 228 3.19 4.91 3.43
N ASN A 229 3.24 4.28 2.27
CA ASN A 229 2.46 3.07 2.01
C ASN A 229 2.93 1.86 2.86
N PRO A 230 4.25 1.59 3.02
CA PRO A 230 4.73 0.65 4.02
C PRO A 230 4.27 0.96 5.44
N VAL A 231 4.27 2.24 5.84
CA VAL A 231 3.77 2.69 7.15
C VAL A 231 2.27 2.40 7.31
N MET A 232 1.45 2.70 6.31
CA MET A 232 0.02 2.39 6.33
C MET A 232 -0.22 0.89 6.48
N ALA A 233 0.48 0.05 5.71
CA ALA A 233 0.37 -1.40 5.83
C ALA A 233 0.82 -1.91 7.21
N ALA A 234 1.88 -1.34 7.79
CA ALA A 234 2.31 -1.64 9.15
C ALA A 234 1.25 -1.29 10.20
N CYS A 235 0.64 -0.10 10.11
CA CYS A 235 -0.46 0.29 10.99
C CYS A 235 -1.69 -0.62 10.83
N LYS A 236 -2.01 -1.04 9.60
CA LYS A 236 -3.06 -2.02 9.33
C LYS A 236 -2.75 -3.36 9.98
N ALA A 237 -1.53 -3.88 9.85
CA ALA A 237 -1.12 -5.13 10.49
C ALA A 237 -1.23 -5.07 12.02
N MET A 238 -0.87 -3.93 12.63
CA MET A 238 -1.02 -3.67 14.07
C MET A 238 -2.49 -3.59 14.50
N GLY A 239 -3.33 -2.87 13.75
CA GLY A 239 -4.76 -2.75 14.02
C GLY A 239 -5.48 -4.10 13.89
N ASP A 240 -5.18 -4.86 12.84
CA ASP A 240 -5.78 -6.18 12.61
C ASP A 240 -5.41 -7.19 13.71
N ALA A 241 -4.24 -7.06 14.33
CA ALA A 241 -3.86 -7.90 15.48
C ALA A 241 -4.74 -7.65 16.72
N ALA A 242 -5.30 -6.44 16.85
CA ALA A 242 -6.21 -6.06 17.93
C ALA A 242 -7.68 -6.41 17.65
N HIS A 243 -8.02 -6.73 16.39
CA HIS A 243 -9.38 -7.01 15.98
C HIS A 243 -9.89 -8.36 16.51
N GLY A 244 -11.22 -8.48 16.70
CA GLY A 244 -11.88 -9.74 17.06
C GLY A 244 -11.76 -10.14 18.54
N VAL A 245 -11.33 -9.23 19.42
CA VAL A 245 -11.36 -9.46 20.88
C VAL A 245 -12.78 -9.23 21.40
N GLU A 246 -13.46 -10.30 21.84
CA GLU A 246 -14.80 -10.23 22.41
C GLU A 246 -14.86 -9.24 23.59
N GLY A 247 -15.80 -8.29 23.54
CA GLY A 247 -15.96 -7.25 24.56
C GLY A 247 -15.12 -6.00 24.37
N SER A 248 -14.17 -5.98 23.43
CA SER A 248 -13.35 -4.81 23.18
C SER A 248 -14.18 -3.71 22.53
N THR A 249 -13.92 -2.47 22.93
CA THR A 249 -14.52 -1.24 22.38
C THR A 249 -13.49 -0.37 21.67
N LEU A 250 -12.27 -0.89 21.44
CA LEU A 250 -11.26 -0.20 20.65
C LEU A 250 -11.65 -0.17 19.17
N VAL A 251 -11.34 0.95 18.51
CA VAL A 251 -11.52 1.15 17.06
C VAL A 251 -10.35 0.53 16.30
#